data_AF-A0A1M5X3J0-F1
#
_entry.id   AF-A0A1M5X3J0-F1
#
_cell.length_a   1.000
_cell.length_b   1.000
_cell.length_c   1.000
_cell.angle_alpha   90.00
_cell.angle_beta   90.00
_cell.angle_gamma   90.00
#
_symmetry.space_group_name_H-M   'P 1'
#
loop_
_entity.id
_entity.type
_entity.pdbx_description
1 polymer ?
#
loop_
_entity_poly.entity_id
_entity_poly.type
_entity_poly.pdbx_seq_one_letter_code
_entity_poly.pdbx_strand_id
1 'polypeptide(L)'
;MWNMLWPILIVVAANTIYNISAKSTPTNINSFASLSVTYLIAMTCSIIMYFVTSEKKNLLLELSKANWTTYALGIAIVGLEFGFLCVYRAGWKISTANLFASITLACVLLIVGFLLYKETLSLRQVLGMGVCAVGLVLIAK
;
A
#
# COMPACT_ATOMS: atom_id res chain seq x y z
N MET A 1 1.58 23.53 6.86
CA MET A 1 1.37 22.23 7.56
C MET A 1 0.07 21.54 7.13
N TRP A 2 -1.03 22.25 6.85
CA TRP A 2 -2.29 21.65 6.38
C TRP A 2 -2.17 20.86 5.06
N ASN A 3 -1.37 21.34 4.10
CA ASN A 3 -1.08 20.61 2.84
C ASN A 3 -0.40 19.25 3.03
N MET A 4 0.28 19.01 4.15
CA MET A 4 0.90 17.71 4.46
C MET A 4 -0.03 16.81 5.28
N LEU A 5 -0.91 17.39 6.11
CA LEU A 5 -1.85 16.65 6.94
C LEU A 5 -3.02 16.06 6.14
N TRP A 6 -3.53 16.80 5.15
CA TRP A 6 -4.68 16.35 4.35
C TRP A 6 -4.41 15.04 3.58
N PRO A 7 -3.28 14.88 2.85
CA PRO A 7 -2.97 13.61 2.19
C PRO A 7 -2.80 12.45 3.16
N ILE A 8 -2.18 12.69 4.33
CA ILE A 8 -2.00 11.65 5.35
C ILE A 8 -3.35 11.18 5.89
N LEU A 9 -4.30 12.10 6.12
CA LEU A 9 -5.66 11.74 6.53
C LEU A 9 -6.36 10.85 5.50
N ILE A 10 -6.24 11.19 4.21
CA ILE A 10 -6.79 10.36 3.13
C ILE A 10 -6.15 8.97 3.14
N VAL A 11 -4.84 8.88 3.28
CA VAL A 11 -4.11 7.60 3.33
C VAL A 11 -4.59 6.74 4.48
N VAL A 12 -4.76 7.32 5.68
CA VAL A 12 -5.22 6.60 6.87
C VAL A 12 -6.67 6.13 6.71
N ALA A 13 -7.55 7.01 6.21
CA ALA A 13 -8.95 6.66 5.96
C ALA A 13 -9.08 5.53 4.91
N ALA A 14 -8.36 5.64 3.79
CA ALA A 14 -8.35 4.63 2.74
C ALA A 14 -7.76 3.29 3.24
N ASN A 15 -6.66 3.32 3.98
CA ASN A 15 -6.09 2.11 4.59
C ASN A 15 -7.05 1.45 5.58
N THR A 16 -7.81 2.24 6.34
CA THR A 16 -8.79 1.69 7.29
C THR A 16 -9.90 0.94 6.55
N ILE A 17 -10.48 1.56 5.51
CA ILE A 17 -11.51 0.94 4.67
C ILE A 17 -10.95 -0.31 3.98
N TYR A 18 -9.72 -0.22 3.46
CA TYR A 18 -9.03 -1.34 2.83
C TYR A 18 -8.90 -2.53 3.77
N ASN A 19 -8.30 -2.34 4.95
CA ASN A 19 -8.06 -3.41 5.90
C ASN A 19 -9.37 -4.05 6.44
N ILE A 20 -10.43 -3.25 6.61
CA ILE A 20 -11.77 -3.75 6.99
C ILE A 20 -12.38 -4.59 5.86
N SER A 21 -12.30 -4.10 4.63
CA SER A 21 -12.86 -4.76 3.45
C SER A 21 -12.10 -6.05 3.12
N ALA A 22 -10.77 -6.01 3.20
CA ALA A 22 -9.89 -7.16 2.98
C ALA A 22 -10.15 -8.28 4.00
N LYS A 23 -10.39 -7.94 5.27
CA LYS A 23 -10.77 -8.94 6.28
C LYS A 23 -12.19 -9.47 6.10
N SER A 24 -13.12 -8.62 5.68
CA SER A 24 -14.52 -9.02 5.43
C SER A 24 -14.70 -9.78 4.13
N THR A 25 -13.67 -9.84 3.28
CA THR A 25 -13.72 -10.55 2.00
C THR A 25 -13.92 -12.04 2.25
N PRO A 26 -14.98 -12.67 1.69
CA PRO A 26 -15.29 -14.07 1.95
C PRO A 26 -14.12 -14.99 1.58
N THR A 27 -13.76 -15.89 2.48
CA THR A 27 -12.74 -16.93 2.23
C THR A 27 -13.16 -17.91 1.13
N ASN A 28 -14.45 -17.95 0.83
CA ASN A 28 -15.09 -18.85 -0.13
C ASN A 28 -14.89 -18.44 -1.60
N ILE A 29 -14.44 -17.20 -1.87
CA ILE A 29 -14.16 -16.72 -3.23
C ILE A 29 -12.65 -16.85 -3.49
N ASN A 30 -12.25 -17.21 -4.71
CA ASN A 30 -10.84 -17.17 -5.11
C ASN A 30 -10.27 -15.75 -4.93
N SER A 31 -9.14 -15.62 -4.22
CA SER A 31 -8.52 -14.31 -3.93
C SER A 31 -8.29 -13.50 -5.20
N PHE A 32 -7.79 -14.15 -6.25
CA PHE A 32 -7.57 -13.50 -7.55
C PHE A 32 -8.85 -13.04 -8.22
N ALA A 33 -9.96 -13.77 -8.10
CA ALA A 33 -11.24 -13.35 -8.68
C ALA A 33 -11.80 -12.11 -7.97
N SER A 34 -11.71 -12.07 -6.64
CA SER A 34 -12.07 -10.88 -5.87
C SER A 34 -11.20 -9.68 -6.24
N LEU A 35 -9.88 -9.89 -6.35
CA LEU A 35 -8.93 -8.86 -6.77
C LEU A 35 -9.26 -8.33 -8.16
N SER A 36 -9.56 -9.20 -9.13
CA SER A 36 -9.94 -8.77 -10.49
C SER A 36 -11.15 -7.83 -10.49
N VAL A 37 -12.17 -8.11 -9.66
CA VAL A 37 -13.33 -7.23 -9.53
C VAL A 37 -12.95 -5.90 -8.87
N THR A 38 -12.16 -5.93 -7.79
CA THR A 38 -11.66 -4.71 -7.12
C THR A 38 -10.85 -3.84 -8.08
N TYR A 39 -9.99 -4.45 -8.91
CA TYR A 39 -9.21 -3.73 -9.92
C TYR A 39 -10.07 -3.13 -11.03
N LEU A 40 -11.13 -3.81 -11.47
CA LEU A 40 -12.08 -3.24 -12.43
C LEU A 40 -12.79 -2.00 -11.86
N ILE A 41 -13.22 -2.05 -10.60
CA ILE A 41 -13.84 -0.91 -9.91
C ILE A 41 -12.81 0.22 -9.76
N ALA A 42 -11.59 -0.09 -9.33
CA ALA A 42 -10.52 0.88 -9.18
C ALA A 42 -10.18 1.55 -10.52
N MET A 43 -10.02 0.78 -11.59
CA MET A 43 -9.78 1.28 -12.95
C MET A 43 -10.89 2.21 -13.42
N THR A 44 -12.15 1.81 -13.23
CA THR A 44 -13.31 2.64 -13.62
C THR A 44 -13.31 3.96 -12.86
N CYS A 45 -13.08 3.92 -11.55
CA CYS A 45 -13.00 5.11 -10.71
C CYS A 45 -11.85 6.04 -11.13
N SER A 46 -10.66 5.48 -11.39
CA SER A 46 -9.50 6.23 -11.87
C SER A 46 -9.73 6.87 -13.24
N ILE A 47 -10.41 6.18 -14.16
CA ILE A 47 -10.76 6.74 -15.48
C ILE A 47 -11.75 7.90 -15.32
N ILE A 48 -12.78 7.75 -14.49
CA ILE A 48 -13.76 8.82 -14.23
C ILE A 48 -13.05 10.05 -13.66
N MET A 49 -12.23 9.87 -12.62
CA MET A 49 -11.41 10.94 -12.03
C MET A 49 -10.51 11.61 -13.07
N TYR A 50 -9.84 10.82 -13.92
CA TYR A 50 -8.99 11.35 -14.99
C TYR A 50 -9.77 12.26 -15.94
N PHE A 51 -10.98 11.86 -16.36
CA PHE A 51 -11.82 12.69 -17.24
C PHE A 51 -12.38 13.94 -16.56
N VAL A 52 -12.57 13.91 -15.23
CA VAL A 52 -13.03 15.07 -14.45
C VAL A 52 -11.89 16.07 -14.22
N THR A 53 -10.65 15.61 -14.02
CA THR A 53 -9.50 16.45 -13.67
C THR A 53 -8.65 16.86 -14.87
N SER A 54 -8.63 16.08 -15.96
CA SER A 54 -7.71 16.35 -17.08
C SER A 54 -8.30 17.30 -18.12
N GLU A 55 -7.58 18.39 -18.40
CA GLU A 55 -7.93 19.32 -19.49
C GLU A 55 -7.74 18.71 -20.89
N LYS A 56 -6.85 17.73 -21.03
CA LYS A 56 -6.58 17.00 -22.29
C LYS A 56 -7.12 15.58 -22.21
N LYS A 57 -8.21 15.31 -22.93
CA LYS A 57 -8.95 14.03 -22.91
C LYS A 57 -8.32 12.89 -23.72
N ASN A 58 -6.98 12.83 -23.81
CA ASN A 58 -6.27 11.84 -24.61
C ASN A 58 -5.53 10.82 -23.73
N LEU A 59 -6.27 9.84 -23.23
CA LEU A 59 -5.72 8.72 -22.44
C LEU A 59 -4.62 7.96 -23.19
N LEU A 60 -4.75 7.77 -24.50
CA LEU A 60 -3.76 7.07 -25.32
C LEU A 60 -2.40 7.79 -25.37
N LEU A 61 -2.41 9.12 -25.31
CA LEU A 61 -1.18 9.92 -25.32
C LEU A 61 -0.48 9.89 -23.95
N GLU A 62 -1.24 9.84 -22.87
CA GLU A 62 -0.69 9.66 -21.52
C GLU A 62 -0.24 8.22 -21.26
N LEU A 63 -0.93 7.22 -21.83
CA LEU A 63 -0.47 5.82 -21.84
C LEU A 63 0.84 5.67 -22.62
N SER A 64 1.01 6.42 -23.72
CA SER A 64 2.29 6.44 -24.44
C SER A 64 3.43 7.08 -23.63
N LYS A 65 3.13 7.88 -22.59
CA LYS A 65 4.12 8.41 -21.65
C LYS A 65 4.30 7.51 -20.42
N ALA A 66 3.50 6.46 -20.28
CA ALA A 66 3.62 5.53 -19.16
C ALA A 66 4.96 4.80 -19.26
N ASN A 67 5.77 4.94 -18.22
CA ASN A 67 7.07 4.29 -18.13
C ASN A 67 6.93 2.86 -17.56
N TRP A 68 8.03 2.10 -17.57
CA TRP A 68 8.12 0.80 -16.89
C TRP A 68 7.55 0.88 -15.47
N THR A 69 7.84 1.97 -14.75
CA THR A 69 7.39 2.19 -13.36
C THR A 69 5.88 1.97 -13.17
N THR A 70 5.04 2.36 -14.13
CA THR A 70 3.58 2.15 -14.06
C THR A 70 3.23 0.66 -14.09
N TYR A 71 3.90 -0.13 -14.95
CA TYR A 71 3.70 -1.57 -15.03
C TYR A 71 4.23 -2.29 -13.79
N ALA A 72 5.41 -1.90 -13.30
CA ALA A 72 5.98 -2.45 -12.06
C ALA A 72 5.09 -2.16 -10.85
N LEU A 73 4.53 -0.95 -10.77
CA LEU A 73 3.60 -0.55 -9.71
C LEU A 73 2.32 -1.39 -9.77
N GLY A 74 1.75 -1.62 -10.95
CA GLY A 74 0.57 -2.49 -11.11
C GLY A 74 0.79 -3.90 -10.57
N ILE A 75 1.93 -4.53 -10.92
CA ILE A 75 2.30 -5.86 -10.40
C ILE A 75 2.49 -5.82 -8.89
N ALA A 76 3.13 -4.78 -8.35
CA ALA A 76 3.36 -4.63 -6.92
C ALA A 76 2.05 -4.52 -6.12
N ILE A 77 1.05 -3.77 -6.61
CA ILE A 77 -0.25 -3.65 -5.94
C ILE A 77 -0.95 -5.02 -5.90
N VAL A 78 -0.89 -5.81 -6.97
CA VAL A 78 -1.46 -7.17 -6.98
C VAL A 78 -0.85 -8.05 -5.90
N GLY A 79 0.49 -8.04 -5.77
CA GLY A 79 1.18 -8.78 -4.74
C GLY A 79 0.86 -8.30 -3.33
N LEU A 80 0.77 -6.99 -3.13
CA LEU A 80 0.46 -6.37 -1.83
C LEU A 80 -0.94 -6.75 -1.36
N GLU A 81 -1.94 -6.58 -2.22
CA GLU A 81 -3.33 -6.90 -1.93
C GLU A 81 -3.53 -8.39 -1.66
N PHE A 82 -2.93 -9.25 -2.49
CA PHE A 82 -2.94 -10.69 -2.29
C PHE A 82 -2.28 -11.09 -0.96
N GLY A 83 -1.13 -10.49 -0.62
CA GLY A 83 -0.41 -10.75 0.62
C GLY A 83 -1.25 -10.44 1.86
N PHE A 84 -1.90 -9.27 1.90
CA PHE A 84 -2.81 -8.92 2.99
C PHE A 84 -4.02 -9.86 3.07
N LEU A 85 -4.60 -10.24 1.93
CA LEU A 85 -5.69 -11.21 1.91
C LEU A 85 -5.26 -12.55 2.52
N CYS A 86 -4.06 -13.04 2.19
CA CYS A 86 -3.48 -14.25 2.77
C CYS A 86 -3.25 -14.13 4.28
N VAL A 87 -2.73 -13.00 4.76
CA VAL A 87 -2.53 -12.75 6.20
C VAL A 87 -3.86 -12.73 6.95
N TYR A 88 -4.91 -12.13 6.38
CA TYR A 88 -6.25 -12.15 6.99
C TYR A 88 -6.91 -13.51 6.94
N ARG A 89 -6.70 -14.29 5.87
CA ARG A 89 -7.13 -15.70 5.80
C ARG A 89 -6.43 -16.59 6.82
N ALA A 90 -5.18 -16.28 7.17
CA ALA A 90 -4.46 -16.95 8.24
C ALA A 90 -4.99 -16.61 9.65
N GLY A 91 -6.05 -15.78 9.77
CA GLY A 91 -6.71 -15.47 11.02
C GLY A 91 -6.09 -14.33 11.82
N TRP A 92 -5.14 -13.59 11.24
CA TRP A 92 -4.50 -12.48 11.92
C TRP A 92 -5.51 -11.34 12.21
N LYS A 93 -5.31 -10.63 13.32
CA LYS A 93 -6.09 -9.43 13.63
C LYS A 93 -5.70 -8.31 12.67
N ILE A 94 -6.64 -7.43 12.33
CA ILE A 94 -6.40 -6.29 11.42
C ILE A 94 -5.21 -5.47 11.91
N SER A 95 -5.24 -5.12 13.19
CA SER A 95 -4.21 -4.28 13.81
C SER A 95 -2.84 -4.95 13.79
N THR A 96 -2.73 -6.22 14.20
CA THR A 96 -1.44 -6.92 14.27
C THR A 96 -0.83 -7.15 12.88
N ALA A 97 -1.64 -7.55 11.89
CA ALA A 97 -1.18 -7.75 10.52
C ALA A 97 -0.66 -6.44 9.90
N ASN A 98 -1.44 -5.36 10.00
CA ASN A 98 -1.08 -4.08 9.41
C ASN A 98 0.13 -3.45 10.13
N LEU A 99 0.21 -3.52 11.46
CA LEU A 99 1.38 -3.08 12.22
C LEU A 99 2.64 -3.86 11.81
N PHE A 100 2.54 -5.18 11.73
CA PHE A 100 3.68 -6.03 11.35
C PHE A 100 4.16 -5.71 9.94
N ALA A 101 3.25 -5.70 8.97
CA ALA A 101 3.58 -5.32 7.60
C ALA A 101 4.19 -3.92 7.52
N SER A 102 3.62 -2.94 8.23
CA SER A 102 4.08 -1.54 8.17
C SER A 102 5.47 -1.36 8.79
N ILE A 103 5.75 -2.00 9.92
CA ILE A 103 7.06 -1.93 10.58
C ILE A 103 8.12 -2.65 9.75
N THR A 104 7.83 -3.86 9.26
CA THR A 104 8.74 -4.57 8.36
C THR A 104 9.00 -3.77 7.09
N LEU A 105 7.96 -3.19 6.48
CA LEU A 105 8.08 -2.34 5.30
C LEU A 105 8.93 -1.10 5.60
N ALA A 106 8.75 -0.44 6.74
CA ALA A 106 9.56 0.71 7.13
C ALA A 106 11.05 0.35 7.27
N CYS A 107 11.37 -0.81 7.86
CA CYS A 107 12.74 -1.31 7.94
C CYS A 107 13.33 -1.56 6.54
N VAL A 108 12.59 -2.24 5.66
CA VAL A 108 13.04 -2.51 4.29
C VAL A 108 13.22 -1.20 3.51
N LEU A 109 12.26 -0.27 3.60
CA LEU A 109 12.34 1.03 2.93
C LEU A 109 13.52 1.86 3.40
N LEU A 110 13.91 1.80 4.68
CA LEU A 110 15.11 2.48 5.16
C LEU A 110 16.38 1.90 4.53
N ILE A 111 16.46 0.57 4.38
CA ILE A 111 17.59 -0.08 3.70
C ILE A 111 17.59 0.29 2.20
N VAL A 112 16.42 0.28 1.56
CA VAL A 112 16.28 0.63 0.15
C VAL A 112 16.59 2.12 -0.09
N GLY A 113 16.13 3.02 0.79
CA GLY A 113 16.42 4.45 0.74
C GLY A 113 17.91 4.75 0.88
N PHE A 114 18.59 4.02 1.77
CA PHE A 114 20.04 4.10 1.88
C PHE A 114 20.76 3.58 0.64
N LEU A 115 20.38 2.40 0.13
CA LEU A 115 21.14 1.71 -0.91
C LEU A 115 20.87 2.23 -2.33
N LEU A 116 19.60 2.51 -2.66
CA LEU A 116 19.19 2.99 -3.98
C LEU A 116 19.15 4.51 -4.07
N TYR A 117 18.64 5.19 -3.05
CA TYR A 117 18.45 6.64 -3.06
C TYR A 117 19.62 7.41 -2.40
N LYS A 118 20.61 6.70 -1.84
CA LYS A 118 21.77 7.27 -1.13
C LYS A 118 21.37 8.26 -0.02
N GLU A 119 20.23 8.02 0.61
CA GLU A 119 19.81 8.83 1.75
C GLU A 119 20.80 8.67 2.91
N THR A 120 21.16 9.78 3.57
CA THR A 120 22.05 9.73 4.74
C THR A 120 21.30 9.13 5.93
N LEU A 121 21.60 7.89 6.28
CA LEU A 121 21.06 7.26 7.48
C LEU A 121 21.61 7.96 8.72
N SER A 122 20.72 8.58 9.49
CA SER A 122 21.08 9.12 10.79
C SER A 122 21.13 8.01 11.84
N LEU A 123 22.09 8.08 12.77
CA LEU A 123 22.17 7.20 13.96
C LEU A 123 20.83 7.14 14.74
N ARG A 124 20.04 8.23 14.69
CA ARG A 124 18.70 8.29 15.30
C ARG A 124 17.68 7.40 14.60
N GLN A 125 17.74 7.27 13.27
CA GLN A 125 16.82 6.41 12.50
C GLN A 125 17.12 4.93 12.76
N VAL A 126 18.40 4.57 12.89
CA VAL A 126 18.82 3.20 13.22
C VAL A 126 18.38 2.83 14.64
N LEU A 127 18.56 3.72 15.62
CA LEU A 127 18.04 3.52 16.98
C LEU A 127 16.50 3.44 17.00
N GLY A 128 15.82 4.28 16.23
CA GLY A 128 14.37 4.24 16.07
C GLY A 128 13.87 2.90 15.51
N MET A 129 14.56 2.33 14.51
CA MET A 129 14.27 0.99 14.00
C MET A 129 14.36 -0.08 15.09
N GLY A 130 15.39 -0.01 15.94
CA GLY A 130 15.54 -0.92 17.08
C GLY A 130 14.34 -0.86 18.02
N VAL A 131 13.85 0.34 18.34
CA VAL A 131 12.66 0.53 19.18
C VAL A 131 11.39 0.03 18.50
N CYS A 132 11.21 0.26 17.19
CA CYS A 132 10.08 -0.27 16.43
C CYS A 132 10.07 -1.80 16.41
N ALA A 133 11.23 -2.45 16.28
CA ALA A 133 11.36 -3.91 16.33
C ALA A 133 10.97 -4.46 17.72
N VAL A 134 11.41 -3.82 18.80
CA VAL A 134 11.01 -4.20 20.17
C VAL A 134 9.50 -4.02 20.37
N GLY A 135 8.93 -2.91 19.91
CA GLY A 135 7.49 -2.66 19.94
C GLY A 135 6.70 -3.72 19.16
N LEU A 136 7.23 -4.17 18.02
CA LEU A 136 6.63 -5.24 17.23
C LEU A 136 6.62 -6.57 17.99
N VAL A 137 7.72 -6.95 18.63
CA VAL A 137 7.82 -8.19 19.43
C VAL A 137 6.85 -8.16 20.62
N LEU A 138 6.68 -7.01 21.26
CA LEU A 138 5.71 -6.81 22.34
C LEU A 138 4.25 -6.94 21.88
N ILE A 139 3.92 -6.49 20.67
CA ILE A 139 2.56 -6.57 20.11
C ILE A 139 2.28 -7.96 19.53
N ALA A 140 3.30 -8.65 19.04
CA ALA A 140 3.19 -9.98 18.46
C ALA A 140 3.07 -11.10 19.50
N LYS A 141 3.37 -10.83 20.78
CA LYS A 141 3.33 -11.78 21.89
C LYS A 141 2.09 -11.59 22.76
#